data_AF-C9Z726-F1
#
_entry.id   AF-C9Z726-F1
#
_cell.length_a   1.000
_cell.length_b   1.000
_cell.length_c   1.000
_cell.angle_alpha   90.00
_cell.angle_beta   90.00
_cell.angle_gamma   90.00
#
_symmetry.space_group_name_H-M   'P 1'
#
loop_
_entity.id
_entity.type
_entity.pdbx_description
1 polymer ?
#
loop_
_entity_poly.entity_id
_entity_poly.type
_entity_poly.pdbx_seq_one_letter_code
_entity_poly.pdbx_strand_id
1 'polypeptide(L)'
;MPDTIPDPVLREVVAEIRAWSATRCHEPSPHGIRIVATTRDAAHALLYPGTGSSQDPVFFAVARGDFHLIGSGPTRTGVWAGLFVKYPPARVTSFTLRPEAYIPVLDLGSLGQVYPAPGPP
;
A
#
# COMPACT_ATOMS: atom_id res chain seq x y z
N MET A 1 -1.99 -17.53 5.08
CA MET A 1 -2.98 -16.46 5.33
C MET A 1 -4.24 -16.88 4.61
N PRO A 2 -5.47 -16.62 5.10
CA PRO A 2 -6.66 -16.89 4.29
C PRO A 2 -6.52 -16.10 2.97
N ASP A 3 -6.77 -16.76 1.83
CA ASP A 3 -6.68 -16.15 0.50
C ASP A 3 -7.70 -15.03 0.31
N THR A 4 -8.66 -14.92 1.23
CA THR A 4 -9.76 -13.95 1.21
C THR A 4 -9.65 -12.98 2.37
N ILE A 5 -9.70 -11.68 2.07
CA ILE A 5 -9.76 -10.61 3.09
C ILE A 5 -11.21 -10.42 3.52
N PRO A 6 -11.56 -10.57 4.81
CA PRO A 6 -12.92 -10.28 5.28
C PRO A 6 -13.28 -8.80 5.07
N ASP A 7 -14.50 -8.49 4.65
CA ASP A 7 -14.96 -7.12 4.39
C ASP A 7 -14.73 -6.12 5.56
N PRO A 8 -14.92 -6.50 6.84
CA PRO A 8 -14.60 -5.60 7.95
C PRO A 8 -13.12 -5.22 7.99
N VAL A 9 -12.23 -6.18 7.72
CA VAL A 9 -10.78 -5.99 7.71
C VAL A 9 -10.37 -5.14 6.51
N LEU A 10 -10.94 -5.43 5.33
CA LEU A 10 -10.69 -4.64 4.12
C LEU A 10 -11.07 -3.17 4.33
N ARG A 11 -12.23 -2.90 4.94
CA ARG A 11 -12.65 -1.53 5.27
C ARG A 11 -11.70 -0.83 6.23
N GLU A 12 -11.22 -1.52 7.25
CA GLU A 12 -10.24 -0.97 8.20
C GLU A 12 -8.91 -0.62 7.51
N VAL A 13 -8.40 -1.52 6.65
CA VAL A 13 -7.18 -1.29 5.87
C VAL A 13 -7.35 -0.11 4.91
N VAL A 14 -8.49 -0.01 4.20
CA VAL A 14 -8.77 1.14 3.32
C VAL A 14 -8.86 2.44 4.11
N ALA A 15 -9.52 2.43 5.28
CA ALA A 15 -9.63 3.60 6.13
C ALA A 15 -8.25 4.08 6.62
N GLU A 16 -7.39 3.16 7.07
CA GLU A 16 -6.01 3.47 7.46
C GLU A 16 -5.19 4.02 6.28
N ILE A 17 -5.30 3.46 5.07
CA ILE A 17 -4.58 3.98 3.89
C ILE A 17 -5.00 5.41 3.58
N ARG A 18 -6.31 5.70 3.60
CA ARG A 18 -6.84 7.05 3.36
C ARG A 18 -6.40 8.02 4.46
N ALA A 19 -6.47 7.61 5.72
CA ALA A 19 -6.03 8.41 6.86
C ALA A 19 -4.52 8.71 6.79
N TRP A 20 -3.69 7.70 6.49
CA TRP A 20 -2.26 7.86 6.28
C TRP A 20 -1.98 8.84 5.14
N SER A 21 -2.64 8.66 3.99
CA SER A 21 -2.48 9.51 2.81
C SER A 21 -2.78 10.98 3.11
N ALA A 22 -3.92 11.24 3.75
CA ALA A 22 -4.36 12.60 4.08
C ALA A 22 -3.45 13.27 5.12
N THR A 23 -3.06 12.52 6.16
CA THR A 23 -2.35 13.11 7.32
C THR A 23 -0.84 13.15 7.16
N ARG A 24 -0.25 12.20 6.43
CA ARG A 24 1.21 12.09 6.25
C ARG A 24 1.65 12.60 4.90
N CYS A 25 0.83 12.46 3.87
CA CYS A 25 1.21 12.78 2.49
C CYS A 25 0.41 13.94 1.89
N HIS A 26 -0.44 14.62 2.66
CA HIS A 26 -1.30 15.70 2.17
C HIS A 26 -2.13 15.35 0.93
N GLU A 27 -2.42 14.05 0.74
CA GLU A 27 -3.23 13.53 -0.37
C GLU A 27 -4.56 13.04 0.22
N PRO A 28 -5.63 13.86 0.20
CA PRO A 28 -6.90 13.54 0.85
C PRO A 28 -7.75 12.52 0.07
N SER A 29 -7.48 12.30 -1.22
CA SER A 29 -8.30 11.51 -2.13
C SER A 29 -7.45 10.54 -2.98
N PRO A 30 -6.70 9.62 -2.35
CA PRO A 30 -5.99 8.59 -3.11
C PRO A 30 -6.99 7.70 -3.84
N HIS A 31 -6.68 7.37 -5.09
CA HIS A 31 -7.53 6.60 -5.99
C HIS A 31 -6.80 5.36 -6.53
N GLY A 32 -7.54 4.48 -7.21
CA GLY A 32 -6.99 3.25 -7.76
C GLY A 32 -6.38 2.32 -6.71
N ILE A 33 -6.87 2.38 -5.47
CA ILE A 33 -6.36 1.58 -4.36
C ILE A 33 -6.67 0.11 -4.63
N ARG A 34 -5.62 -0.73 -4.62
CA ARG A 34 -5.73 -2.19 -4.76
C ARG A 34 -4.95 -2.85 -3.63
N ILE A 35 -5.55 -3.83 -2.97
CA ILE A 35 -5.04 -4.46 -1.76
C ILE A 35 -4.94 -5.98 -1.95
N VAL A 36 -3.88 -6.60 -1.44
CA VAL A 36 -3.69 -8.05 -1.41
C VAL A 36 -3.17 -8.48 -0.05
N ALA A 37 -3.65 -9.62 0.47
CA ALA A 37 -3.10 -10.26 1.66
C ALA A 37 -1.93 -11.16 1.26
N THR A 38 -0.76 -10.95 1.85
CA THR A 38 0.47 -11.63 1.42
C THR A 38 1.52 -11.61 2.55
N THR A 39 2.77 -11.99 2.26
CA THR A 39 3.90 -11.79 3.18
C THR A 39 4.70 -10.55 2.79
N ARG A 40 5.38 -9.96 3.77
CA ARG A 40 6.25 -8.80 3.53
C ARG A 40 7.32 -9.12 2.49
N ASP A 41 7.92 -10.31 2.55
CA ASP A 41 8.91 -10.79 1.59
C ASP A 41 8.39 -10.83 0.16
N ALA A 42 7.22 -11.44 -0.08
CA ALA A 42 6.64 -11.55 -1.42
C ALA A 42 6.32 -10.17 -2.03
N ALA A 43 5.70 -9.28 -1.25
CA ALA A 43 5.43 -7.91 -1.69
C ALA A 43 6.73 -7.09 -1.90
N HIS A 44 7.74 -7.31 -1.06
CA HIS A 44 9.04 -6.65 -1.19
C HIS A 44 9.78 -7.09 -2.47
N ALA A 45 9.79 -8.39 -2.75
CA ALA A 45 10.39 -8.95 -3.96
C ALA A 45 9.73 -8.41 -5.24
N LEU A 46 8.41 -8.14 -5.20
CA LEU A 46 7.68 -7.49 -6.30
C LEU A 46 8.17 -6.06 -6.57
N LEU A 47 8.54 -5.32 -5.52
CA LEU A 47 9.04 -3.94 -5.63
C LEU A 47 10.54 -3.84 -5.93
N TYR A 48 11.31 -4.80 -5.41
CA TYR A 48 12.77 -4.83 -5.46
C TYR A 48 13.24 -6.24 -5.81
N PRO A 49 13.15 -6.64 -7.10
CA PRO A 49 13.53 -7.98 -7.53
C PRO A 49 14.96 -8.35 -7.11
N GLY A 50 15.14 -9.58 -6.63
CA GLY A 50 16.43 -10.09 -6.15
C GLY A 50 16.77 -9.72 -4.69
N THR A 51 15.84 -9.13 -3.95
CA THR A 51 16.01 -8.82 -2.52
C THR A 51 14.96 -9.52 -1.66
N GLY A 52 15.34 -9.93 -0.44
CA GLY A 52 14.46 -10.57 0.52
C GLY A 52 14.09 -9.67 1.70
N SER A 53 13.03 -10.05 2.41
CA SER A 53 12.54 -9.42 3.64
C SER A 53 12.04 -10.47 4.65
N SER A 54 11.15 -10.10 5.58
CA SER A 54 10.56 -11.04 6.54
C SER A 54 9.33 -11.76 5.96
N GLN A 55 9.05 -12.97 6.44
CA GLN A 55 7.83 -13.71 6.11
C GLN A 55 6.60 -13.26 6.91
N ASP A 56 6.64 -12.08 7.54
CA ASP A 56 5.53 -11.55 8.32
C ASP A 56 4.30 -11.37 7.42
N PRO A 57 3.10 -11.80 7.86
CA PRO A 57 1.87 -11.52 7.14
C PRO A 57 1.57 -10.02 7.14
N VAL A 58 1.20 -9.49 5.97
CA VAL A 58 0.88 -8.09 5.74
C VAL A 58 -0.25 -7.97 4.71
N PHE A 59 -0.92 -6.82 4.71
CA PHE A 59 -1.64 -6.35 3.53
C PHE A 59 -0.72 -5.45 2.73
N PHE A 60 -0.48 -5.81 1.47
CA PHE A 60 0.20 -4.94 0.54
C PHE A 60 -0.83 -4.18 -0.27
N ALA A 61 -0.69 -2.85 -0.33
CA ALA A 61 -1.59 -1.99 -1.08
C ALA A 61 -0.82 -1.09 -2.04
N VAL A 62 -1.44 -0.80 -3.18
CA VAL A 62 -0.95 0.23 -4.10
C VAL A 62 -2.02 1.30 -4.25
N ALA A 63 -1.61 2.55 -4.36
CA ALA A 63 -2.50 3.69 -4.52
C ALA A 63 -1.89 4.72 -5.49
N ARG A 64 -2.76 5.51 -6.14
CA ARG A 64 -2.39 6.67 -6.95
C ARG A 64 -2.97 7.94 -6.34
N GLY A 65 -2.33 9.07 -6.62
CA GLY A 65 -2.62 10.37 -6.03
C GLY A 65 -1.35 11.20 -5.96
N ASP A 66 -1.46 12.47 -5.63
CA ASP A 66 -0.36 13.41 -5.51
C ASP A 66 0.18 13.39 -4.07
N PHE A 67 1.03 12.42 -3.77
CA PHE A 67 1.59 12.24 -2.43
C PHE A 67 2.73 13.22 -2.18
N HIS A 68 2.57 14.06 -1.17
CA HIS A 68 3.57 14.99 -0.67
C HIS A 68 3.92 14.66 0.79
N LEU A 69 4.92 13.80 0.99
CA LEU A 69 5.40 13.49 2.34
C LEU A 69 6.24 14.65 2.87
N ILE A 70 5.66 15.40 3.81
CA ILE A 70 6.31 16.50 4.53
C ILE A 70 6.48 16.06 5.99
N GLY A 71 7.71 16.01 6.48
CA GLY A 71 8.02 15.53 7.84
C GLY A 71 9.48 15.74 8.22
N SER A 72 9.91 15.09 9.30
CA SER A 72 11.28 15.23 9.86
C SER A 72 12.41 14.61 9.03
N GLY A 73 12.10 14.06 7.86
CA GLY A 73 13.07 13.48 6.92
C GLY A 73 13.06 14.21 5.57
N PRO A 74 13.78 13.68 4.56
CA PRO A 74 13.75 14.25 3.22
C PRO A 74 12.32 14.32 2.69
N THR A 75 11.93 15.47 2.16
CA THR A 75 10.68 15.60 1.41
C THR A 75 10.68 14.59 0.28
N ARG A 76 9.59 13.83 0.17
CA ARG A 76 9.39 12.87 -0.92
C ARG A 76 8.05 13.17 -1.57
N THR A 77 8.07 13.31 -2.88
CA THR A 77 6.87 13.45 -3.69
C THR A 77 6.74 12.27 -4.64
N GLY A 78 5.52 11.89 -4.98
CA GLY A 78 5.25 10.83 -5.94
C GLY A 78 3.77 10.77 -6.31
N VAL A 79 3.49 10.23 -7.49
CA VAL A 79 2.11 10.04 -7.98
C VAL A 79 1.55 8.65 -7.64
N TRP A 80 2.39 7.81 -7.03
CA TRP A 80 2.12 6.42 -6.74
C TRP A 80 2.76 6.01 -5.41
N ALA A 81 2.02 5.22 -4.64
CA ALA A 81 2.46 4.67 -3.37
C ALA A 81 2.28 3.15 -3.32
N GLY A 82 3.29 2.45 -2.79
CA GLY A 82 3.20 1.05 -2.34
C GLY A 82 3.29 1.02 -0.82
N LEU A 83 2.31 0.39 -0.16
CA LEU A 83 2.10 0.46 1.28
C LEU A 83 2.07 -0.94 1.89
N PHE A 84 2.78 -1.12 3.01
CA PHE A 84 2.74 -2.33 3.82
C PHE A 84 1.94 -2.04 5.08
N VAL A 85 0.80 -2.71 5.24
CA VAL A 85 -0.12 -2.55 6.36
C VAL A 85 -0.07 -3.81 7.22
N LYS A 86 0.28 -3.65 8.51
CA LYS A 86 0.15 -4.73 9.51
C LYS A 86 -1.25 -4.71 10.12
N TYR A 87 -1.68 -5.85 10.64
CA TYR A 87 -2.97 -6.05 11.31
C TYR A 87 -2.87 -7.18 12.34
N PRO A 88 -3.54 -7.12 13.51
CA PRO A 88 -4.39 -6.03 14.04
C PRO A 88 -3.64 -5.07 15.01
N PRO A 89 -4.04 -3.78 15.11
CA PRO A 89 -4.97 -3.05 14.25
C PRO A 89 -4.32 -2.69 12.90
N ALA A 90 -5.11 -2.26 11.92
CA ALA A 90 -4.59 -1.81 10.64
C ALA A 90 -3.64 -0.61 10.83
N ARG A 91 -2.39 -0.76 10.37
CA ARG A 91 -1.38 0.31 10.46
C ARG A 91 -0.41 0.27 9.29
N VAL A 92 -0.23 1.39 8.59
CA VAL A 92 0.87 1.54 7.62
C VAL A 92 2.21 1.50 8.38
N THR A 93 3.03 0.51 8.10
CA THR A 93 4.33 0.30 8.77
C THR A 93 5.52 0.68 7.91
N SER A 94 5.41 0.50 6.60
CA SER A 94 6.41 0.97 5.64
C SER A 94 5.75 1.28 4.31
N PHE A 95 6.41 2.12 3.52
CA PHE A 95 5.90 2.54 2.23
C PHE A 95 7.03 2.87 1.26
N THR A 96 6.68 2.94 -0.02
CA THR A 96 7.51 3.49 -1.08
C THR A 96 6.67 4.48 -1.89
N LEU A 97 7.28 5.61 -2.26
CA LEU A 97 6.66 6.63 -3.11
C LEU A 97 7.46 6.72 -4.41
N ARG A 98 6.77 6.79 -5.55
CA ARG A 98 7.39 6.88 -6.86
C ARG A 98 6.80 8.03 -7.67
N PRO A 99 7.63 8.86 -8.32
CA PRO A 99 7.14 9.75 -9.36
C PRO A 99 6.78 8.93 -10.62
N GLU A 100 6.09 9.56 -11.55
CA GLU A 100 5.47 8.89 -12.70
C GLU A 100 6.44 8.03 -13.52
N ALA A 101 7.64 8.57 -13.79
CA ALA A 101 8.67 7.89 -14.58
C ALA A 101 9.23 6.59 -13.95
N TYR A 102 8.99 6.35 -12.66
CA TYR A 102 9.55 5.22 -11.91
C TYR A 102 8.47 4.34 -11.24
N ILE A 103 7.22 4.41 -11.72
CA ILE A 103 6.18 3.49 -11.26
C ILE A 103 6.51 2.07 -11.75
N PRO A 104 6.65 1.08 -10.85
CA PRO A 104 6.91 -0.28 -11.27
C PRO A 104 5.66 -0.93 -11.90
N VAL A 105 5.88 -1.80 -12.88
CA VAL A 105 4.84 -2.70 -13.39
C VAL A 105 4.72 -3.87 -12.42
N LEU A 106 3.62 -3.92 -11.67
CA LEU A 106 3.39 -4.89 -10.61
C LEU A 106 2.27 -5.84 -10.99
N ASP A 107 2.56 -7.14 -11.05
CA ASP A 107 1.53 -8.18 -11.11
C ASP A 107 1.08 -8.53 -9.70
N LEU A 108 0.14 -7.75 -9.16
CA LEU A 108 -0.43 -8.01 -7.84
C LEU A 108 -1.20 -9.34 -7.76
N GLY A 109 -1.72 -9.84 -8.89
CA GLY A 109 -2.45 -11.10 -8.94
C GLY A 109 -1.55 -12.30 -8.62
N SER A 110 -0.26 -12.20 -8.93
CA SER A 110 0.75 -13.21 -8.54
C SER A 110 0.91 -13.37 -7.03
N LEU A 111 0.52 -12.36 -6.24
CA LEU A 111 0.62 -12.38 -4.77
C LEU A 111 -0.62 -12.97 -4.09
N GLY A 112 -1.76 -13.04 -4.78
CA GLY A 112 -3.04 -13.48 -4.24
C GLY A 112 -4.23 -12.71 -4.80
N GLN A 113 -5.40 -12.88 -4.18
CA GLN A 113 -6.63 -12.20 -4.58
C GLN A 113 -6.51 -10.68 -4.39
N VAL A 114 -6.80 -9.93 -5.45
CA VAL A 114 -6.72 -8.45 -5.44
C VAL A 114 -8.09 -7.85 -5.13
N TYR A 115 -8.13 -7.01 -4.11
CA TYR A 115 -9.31 -6.28 -3.66
C TYR A 115 -9.21 -4.81 -4.06
N PRO A 116 -10.06 -4.33 -4.99
CA PRO A 116 -10.15 -2.91 -5.26
C PRO A 116 -10.87 -2.21 -4.09
N ALA A 117 -10.33 -1.07 -3.64
CA ALA A 117 -11.10 -0.22 -2.75
C ALA A 117 -12.18 0.53 -3.56
N PRO A 118 -13.39 0.73 -3.02
CA PRO A 118 -14.34 1.65 -3.61
C PRO A 118 -13.73 3.05 -3.72
N GLY A 119 -14.18 3.83 -4.70
CA GLY A 119 -13.74 5.22 -4.88
C GLY A 119 -13.97 6.08 -3.63
N PRO A 120 -13.34 7.25 -3.54
CA PRO A 120 -13.78 8.26 -2.59
C PRO A 120 -15.27 8.56 -2.82
N PRO A 121 -16.05 8.81 -1.75
CA PRO A 121 -17.42 9.29 -1.88
C PRO A 121 -17.49 10.65 -2.58
#